data_AF-A0AAV0WD32-F1
#
_entry.id   AF-A0AAV0WD32-F1
#
_cell.length_a   1.000
_cell.length_b   1.000
_cell.length_c   1.000
_cell.angle_alpha   90.00
_cell.angle_beta   90.00
_cell.angle_gamma   90.00
#
_symmetry.space_group_name_H-M   'P 1'
#
loop_
_entity.id
_entity.type
_entity.pdbx_description
1 polymer ?
#
loop_
_entity_poly.entity_id
_entity_poly.type
_entity_poly.pdbx_seq_one_letter_code
_entity_poly.pdbx_strand_id
1 'polypeptide(L)'
;MFFQHNFKFNDNLIEKKHLISFFEQDSKCNLRTAPKLTHSHIFPGPFEKMKVFLAAQVFSQSVAAGMETYLVSNKLESSSKATIDFIENMDKLFDIFNSSRRPTSKNFNRPFKQTKEQEDHLKYVHNFFTNLIIISKKEQTDVTNRMKFINGWLISITGLLLLWKDLKSTRPLNQQENYVLYTARLNQDTIENLFCTIRQQNGNNTNPTPYQFLFAFKKIFLLDYFQHSEKANCINDLDAILTQIPTDSDLDISTLYADKTPFQFKKKLVHFL
;
A
#
# COMPACT_ATOMS: atom_id res chain seq x y z
N MET A 1 -2.86 9.65 -11.32
CA MET A 1 -3.87 9.36 -12.36
C MET A 1 -5.12 10.22 -12.22
N PHE A 2 -5.94 10.11 -11.16
CA PHE A 2 -7.18 10.91 -11.00
C PHE A 2 -6.99 12.44 -11.13
N PHE A 3 -5.86 12.97 -10.65
CA PHE A 3 -5.59 14.40 -10.77
C PHE A 3 -5.27 14.86 -12.21
N GLN A 4 -4.74 13.95 -13.05
CA GLN A 4 -4.23 14.22 -14.40
C GLN A 4 -5.24 13.90 -15.50
N HIS A 5 -6.11 12.92 -15.27
CA HIS A 5 -7.06 12.40 -16.25
C HIS A 5 -8.48 12.42 -15.71
N ASN A 6 -9.46 12.32 -16.59
CA ASN A 6 -10.86 12.09 -16.21
C ASN A 6 -11.14 10.60 -16.32
N PHE A 7 -11.98 10.07 -15.45
CA PHE A 7 -12.40 8.68 -15.49
C PHE A 7 -13.85 8.60 -15.94
N LYS A 8 -14.21 7.61 -16.75
CA LYS A 8 -15.58 7.36 -17.20
C LYS A 8 -15.96 5.93 -16.81
N PHE A 9 -17.12 5.77 -16.17
CA PHE A 9 -17.67 4.48 -15.77
C PHE A 9 -19.20 4.51 -15.86
N ASN A 10 -19.81 3.58 -16.62
CA ASN A 10 -21.25 3.52 -16.88
C ASN A 10 -21.85 4.88 -17.27
N ASP A 11 -21.22 5.55 -18.24
CA ASP A 11 -21.56 6.90 -18.73
C ASP A 11 -21.43 8.06 -17.74
N ASN A 12 -21.11 7.77 -16.48
CA ASN A 12 -20.79 8.81 -15.50
C ASN A 12 -19.33 9.24 -15.62
N LEU A 13 -19.11 10.55 -15.52
CA LEU A 13 -17.79 11.15 -15.55
C LEU A 13 -17.33 11.45 -14.13
N ILE A 14 -16.16 10.95 -13.78
CA ILE A 14 -15.51 11.13 -12.49
C ILE A 14 -14.37 12.12 -12.68
N GLU A 15 -14.54 13.30 -12.10
CA GLU A 15 -13.67 14.45 -12.35
C GLU A 15 -13.14 15.07 -11.05
N LYS A 16 -11.87 15.48 -11.10
CA LYS A 16 -11.22 16.26 -10.03
C LYS A 16 -11.95 17.59 -9.76
N LYS A 17 -12.62 18.18 -10.75
CA LYS A 17 -13.24 19.51 -10.63
C LYS A 17 -14.21 19.59 -9.44
N HIS A 18 -14.96 18.52 -9.18
CA HIS A 18 -15.89 18.44 -8.05
C HIS A 18 -15.18 18.49 -6.70
N LEU A 19 -14.04 17.81 -6.59
CA LEU A 19 -13.21 17.84 -5.38
C LEU A 19 -12.57 19.23 -5.16
N ILE A 20 -12.15 19.90 -6.23
CA ILE A 20 -11.62 21.28 -6.15
C ILE A 20 -12.71 22.24 -5.67
N SER A 21 -13.88 22.21 -6.30
CA SER A 21 -15.01 23.07 -5.92
C SER A 21 -15.41 22.85 -4.47
N PHE A 22 -15.50 21.59 -4.03
CA PHE A 22 -15.73 21.25 -2.62
C PHE A 22 -14.68 21.87 -1.70
N PHE A 23 -13.39 21.69 -2.00
CA PHE A 23 -12.30 22.23 -1.19
C PHE A 23 -12.33 23.76 -1.12
N GLU A 24 -12.55 24.45 -2.24
CA GLU A 24 -12.60 25.92 -2.31
C GLU A 24 -13.76 26.52 -1.50
N GLN A 25 -14.88 25.81 -1.42
CA GLN A 25 -16.02 26.24 -0.60
C GLN A 25 -15.83 25.88 0.87
N ASP A 26 -15.43 24.64 1.18
CA ASP A 26 -15.21 24.16 2.55
C ASP A 26 -14.10 24.93 3.27
N SER A 27 -12.99 25.25 2.57
CA SER A 27 -11.87 25.99 3.16
C SER A 27 -12.21 27.41 3.62
N LYS A 28 -13.31 28.00 3.13
CA LYS A 28 -13.80 29.33 3.54
C LYS A 28 -14.75 29.27 4.74
N CYS A 29 -15.23 28.08 5.12
CA CYS A 29 -16.14 27.91 6.24
C CYS A 29 -15.38 27.87 7.57
N ASN A 30 -15.93 28.55 8.59
CA ASN A 30 -15.39 28.47 9.96
C ASN A 30 -15.45 27.04 10.52
N LEU A 31 -16.54 26.32 10.20
CA LEU A 31 -16.73 24.91 10.54
C LEU A 31 -16.63 24.09 9.26
N ARG A 32 -15.48 23.44 9.10
CA ARG A 32 -15.14 22.64 7.92
C ARG A 32 -15.64 21.21 8.08
N THR A 33 -16.22 20.67 7.02
CA THR A 33 -16.64 19.26 6.92
C THR A 33 -15.46 18.34 6.62
N ALA A 34 -14.43 18.84 5.93
CA ALA A 34 -13.19 18.11 5.64
C ALA A 34 -11.94 18.88 6.12
N PRO A 35 -11.76 19.11 7.44
CA PRO A 35 -10.73 20.00 7.97
C PRO A 35 -9.30 19.54 7.65
N LYS A 36 -9.08 18.23 7.46
CA LYS A 36 -7.77 17.66 7.10
C LYS A 36 -7.35 17.97 5.66
N LEU A 37 -8.31 18.28 4.78
CA LEU A 37 -8.03 18.59 3.39
C LEU A 37 -7.35 19.97 3.31
N THR A 38 -6.17 20.03 2.72
CA THR A 38 -5.38 21.26 2.57
C THR A 38 -4.98 21.50 1.12
N HIS A 39 -4.38 22.64 0.81
CA HIS A 39 -3.90 22.95 -0.53
C HIS A 39 -2.97 21.86 -1.08
N SER A 40 -2.04 21.32 -0.28
CA SER A 40 -1.13 20.23 -0.67
C SER A 40 -1.85 18.94 -1.09
N HIS A 41 -3.09 18.72 -0.66
CA HIS A 41 -3.89 17.57 -1.09
C HIS A 41 -4.42 17.74 -2.51
N ILE A 42 -4.78 18.96 -2.88
CA ILE A 42 -5.40 19.27 -4.18
C ILE A 42 -4.34 19.60 -5.24
N PHE A 43 -3.25 20.23 -4.82
CA PHE A 43 -2.16 20.70 -5.65
C PHE A 43 -0.80 20.30 -5.05
N PRO A 44 -0.49 18.99 -4.99
CA PRO A 44 0.76 18.51 -4.41
C PRO A 44 1.97 18.89 -5.28
N GLY A 45 3.01 19.41 -4.63
CA GLY A 45 4.35 19.59 -5.22
C GLY A 45 5.06 18.26 -5.51
N PRO A 46 6.26 18.29 -6.12
CA PRO A 46 6.99 17.09 -6.54
C PRO A 46 7.23 16.08 -5.41
N PHE A 47 7.74 16.54 -4.25
CA PHE A 47 7.99 15.68 -3.09
C PHE A 47 6.71 15.26 -2.38
N GLU A 48 5.66 16.09 -2.45
CA GLU A 48 4.36 15.80 -1.82
C GLU A 48 3.63 14.68 -2.55
N LYS A 49 3.83 14.50 -3.86
CA LYS A 49 3.27 13.38 -4.63
C LYS A 49 3.69 12.00 -4.12
N MET A 50 4.81 11.91 -3.40
CA MET A 50 5.30 10.67 -2.80
C MET A 50 4.67 10.40 -1.42
N LYS A 51 3.98 11.38 -0.82
CA LYS A 51 3.35 11.25 0.50
C LYS A 51 2.01 10.54 0.38
N VAL A 52 2.02 9.22 0.59
CA VAL A 52 0.82 8.36 0.52
C VAL A 52 -0.33 8.90 1.39
N PHE A 53 -0.03 9.50 2.54
CA PHE A 53 -1.07 10.05 3.42
C PHE A 53 -1.91 11.16 2.77
N LEU A 54 -1.33 11.98 1.88
CA LEU A 54 -2.08 13.03 1.18
C LEU A 54 -3.12 12.39 0.26
N ALA A 55 -2.73 11.34 -0.48
CA ALA A 55 -3.66 10.60 -1.33
C ALA A 55 -4.73 9.88 -0.49
N ALA A 56 -4.34 9.21 0.59
CA ALA A 56 -5.28 8.50 1.47
C ALA A 56 -6.31 9.44 2.11
N GLN A 57 -5.92 10.66 2.48
CA GLN A 57 -6.85 11.65 3.03
C GLN A 57 -7.80 12.23 1.97
N VAL A 58 -7.33 12.44 0.74
CA VAL A 58 -8.21 12.81 -0.40
C VAL A 58 -9.27 11.75 -0.63
N PHE A 59 -8.87 10.48 -0.67
CA PHE A 59 -9.77 9.34 -0.88
C PHE A 59 -10.36 8.81 0.42
N SER A 60 -10.68 9.69 1.38
CA SER A 60 -11.20 9.26 2.68
C SER A 60 -12.73 9.29 2.74
N GLN A 61 -13.30 8.40 3.55
CA GLN A 61 -14.75 8.40 3.84
C GLN A 61 -15.24 9.76 4.36
N SER A 62 -14.44 10.49 5.16
CA SER A 62 -14.81 11.83 5.64
C SER A 62 -14.92 12.86 4.52
N VAL A 63 -14.05 12.78 3.50
CA VAL A 63 -14.14 13.67 2.33
C VAL A 63 -15.37 13.33 1.50
N ALA A 64 -15.64 12.04 1.28
CA ALA A 64 -16.86 11.60 0.59
C ALA A 64 -18.12 12.10 1.31
N ALA A 65 -18.21 11.93 2.63
CA ALA A 65 -19.35 12.40 3.43
C ALA A 65 -19.50 13.93 3.41
N GLY A 66 -18.38 14.68 3.45
CA GLY A 66 -18.39 16.13 3.32
C GLY A 66 -18.90 16.59 1.95
N MET A 67 -18.43 15.94 0.87
CA MET A 67 -18.92 16.22 -0.48
C MET A 67 -20.40 15.85 -0.63
N GLU A 68 -20.86 14.72 -0.08
CA GLU A 68 -22.28 14.31 -0.10
C GLU A 68 -23.16 15.35 0.62
N THR A 69 -22.69 15.88 1.75
CA THR A 69 -23.39 16.95 2.48
C THR A 69 -23.56 18.20 1.63
N TYR A 70 -22.53 18.56 0.86
CA TYR A 70 -22.58 19.71 -0.05
C TYR A 70 -23.47 19.44 -1.26
N LEU A 71 -23.48 18.21 -1.78
CA LEU A 71 -24.40 17.79 -2.84
C LEU A 71 -25.86 17.91 -2.40
N VAL A 72 -26.22 17.36 -1.23
CA VAL A 72 -27.58 17.44 -0.67
C VAL A 72 -27.97 18.89 -0.35
N SER A 73 -27.01 19.73 0.02
CA SER A 73 -27.22 21.16 0.25
C SER A 73 -27.26 22.00 -1.03
N ASN A 74 -27.29 21.38 -2.22
CA ASN A 74 -27.26 22.04 -3.53
C ASN A 74 -26.03 22.96 -3.75
N LYS A 75 -24.91 22.69 -3.07
CA LYS A 75 -23.63 23.41 -3.23
C LYS A 75 -22.67 22.76 -4.22
N LEU A 76 -22.94 21.50 -4.59
CA LEU A 76 -22.25 20.77 -5.65
C LEU A 76 -23.27 20.28 -6.68
N GLU A 77 -22.83 20.18 -7.93
CA GLU A 77 -23.64 19.65 -9.03
C GLU A 77 -23.98 18.17 -8.83
N SER A 78 -25.11 17.70 -9.35
CA SER A 78 -25.51 16.28 -9.32
C SER A 78 -24.49 15.35 -9.99
N SER A 79 -23.77 15.85 -11.00
CA SER A 79 -22.64 15.18 -11.66
C SER A 79 -21.51 14.80 -10.68
N SER A 80 -21.40 15.48 -9.53
CA SER A 80 -20.39 15.18 -8.51
C SER A 80 -20.60 13.83 -7.82
N LYS A 81 -21.81 13.26 -7.88
CA LYS A 81 -22.15 12.00 -7.19
C LYS A 81 -21.22 10.85 -7.60
N ALA A 82 -20.90 10.75 -8.89
CA ALA A 82 -19.98 9.74 -9.39
C ALA A 82 -18.56 9.87 -8.77
N THR A 83 -18.07 11.10 -8.59
CA THR A 83 -16.78 11.36 -7.92
C THR A 83 -16.85 11.01 -6.43
N ILE A 84 -17.96 11.30 -5.76
CA ILE A 84 -18.15 10.97 -4.33
C ILE A 84 -18.13 9.46 -4.13
N ASP A 85 -18.91 8.73 -4.93
CA ASP A 85 -18.98 7.27 -4.87
C ASP A 85 -17.62 6.65 -5.21
N PHE A 86 -16.88 7.22 -6.18
CA PHE A 86 -15.51 6.79 -6.47
C PHE A 86 -14.58 6.96 -5.26
N ILE A 87 -14.61 8.12 -4.59
CA ILE A 87 -13.79 8.40 -3.40
C ILE A 87 -14.11 7.39 -2.29
N GLU A 88 -15.39 7.14 -2.02
CA GLU A 88 -15.80 6.18 -1.00
C GLU A 88 -15.39 4.74 -1.33
N ASN A 89 -15.53 4.33 -2.60
CA ASN A 89 -15.14 3.00 -3.04
C ASN A 89 -13.62 2.78 -2.94
N MET A 90 -12.83 3.80 -3.23
CA MET A 90 -11.38 3.77 -3.06
C MET A 90 -10.96 3.75 -1.58
N ASP A 91 -11.65 4.47 -0.68
CA ASP A 91 -11.42 4.39 0.78
C ASP A 91 -11.57 2.95 1.27
N LYS A 92 -12.71 2.32 0.94
CA LYS A 92 -13.02 0.94 1.32
C LYS A 92 -12.00 -0.05 0.75
N LEU A 93 -11.63 0.11 -0.53
CA LEU A 93 -10.61 -0.73 -1.18
C LEU A 93 -9.26 -0.61 -0.46
N PHE A 94 -8.81 0.62 -0.20
CA PHE A 94 -7.54 0.88 0.47
C PHE A 94 -7.55 0.32 1.90
N ASP A 95 -8.66 0.46 2.62
CA ASP A 95 -8.82 -0.12 3.96
C ASP A 95 -8.74 -1.65 3.95
N ILE A 96 -9.33 -2.34 2.96
CA ILE A 96 -9.20 -3.79 2.80
C ILE A 96 -7.74 -4.19 2.55
N PHE A 97 -6.99 -3.45 1.74
CA PHE A 97 -5.60 -3.75 1.41
C PHE A 97 -4.60 -3.29 2.48
N ASN A 98 -5.04 -2.52 3.47
CA ASN A 98 -4.22 -2.04 4.59
C ASN A 98 -4.83 -2.41 5.95
N SER A 99 -5.43 -3.60 6.03
CA SER A 99 -6.13 -4.06 7.24
C SER A 99 -5.17 -4.48 8.33
N SER A 100 -5.49 -4.12 9.58
CA SER A 100 -4.69 -4.45 10.76
C SER A 100 -5.55 -4.53 12.02
N ARG A 101 -5.03 -5.12 13.10
CA ARG A 101 -5.73 -5.12 14.40
C ARG A 101 -5.51 -3.77 15.09
N ARG A 102 -6.43 -2.83 14.90
CA ARG A 102 -6.43 -1.55 15.64
C ARG A 102 -7.73 -1.39 16.43
N PRO A 103 -7.68 -0.78 17.63
CA PRO A 103 -8.88 -0.32 18.31
C PRO A 103 -9.67 0.61 17.39
N THR A 104 -11.00 0.54 17.40
CA THR A 104 -11.89 1.43 16.62
C THR A 104 -11.69 1.41 15.08
N SER A 105 -11.09 0.35 14.52
CA SER A 105 -11.01 0.18 13.06
C SER A 105 -12.40 0.24 12.41
N LYS A 106 -12.50 1.01 11.32
CA LYS A 106 -13.60 0.94 10.35
C LYS A 106 -13.84 -0.51 9.92
N ASN A 107 -15.07 -0.83 9.50
CA ASN A 107 -15.45 -2.19 9.10
C ASN A 107 -14.50 -2.79 8.05
N PHE A 108 -14.17 -2.04 6.99
CA PHE A 108 -13.28 -2.50 5.93
C PHE A 108 -11.79 -2.53 6.30
N ASN A 109 -11.38 -1.83 7.36
CA ASN A 109 -9.99 -1.81 7.86
C ASN A 109 -9.71 -2.99 8.83
N ARG A 110 -10.76 -3.70 9.26
CA ARG A 110 -10.61 -4.90 10.08
C ARG A 110 -9.89 -6.00 9.29
N PRO A 111 -9.17 -6.91 9.97
CA PRO A 111 -8.45 -7.99 9.31
C PRO A 111 -9.33 -8.74 8.32
N PHE A 112 -8.76 -9.03 7.15
CA PHE A 112 -9.49 -9.65 6.06
C PHE A 112 -9.98 -11.05 6.47
N LYS A 113 -11.29 -11.28 6.29
CA LYS A 113 -11.98 -12.53 6.60
C LYS A 113 -12.78 -13.09 5.43
N GLN A 114 -12.76 -12.40 4.29
CA GLN A 114 -13.70 -12.61 3.19
C GLN A 114 -15.15 -12.63 3.69
N THR A 115 -15.52 -11.64 4.49
CA THR A 115 -16.95 -11.42 4.80
C THR A 115 -17.70 -11.09 3.51
N LYS A 116 -19.03 -11.31 3.50
CA LYS A 116 -19.87 -10.98 2.34
C LYS A 116 -19.69 -9.53 1.88
N GLU A 117 -19.63 -8.57 2.82
CA GLU A 117 -19.39 -7.15 2.51
C GLU A 117 -18.03 -6.91 1.83
N GLN A 118 -16.96 -7.55 2.33
CA GLN A 118 -15.63 -7.45 1.72
C GLN A 118 -15.60 -8.07 0.32
N GLU A 119 -16.21 -9.24 0.17
CA GLU A 119 -16.23 -9.95 -1.11
C GLU A 119 -17.06 -9.22 -2.17
N ASP A 120 -18.26 -8.76 -1.80
CA ASP A 120 -19.15 -8.01 -2.70
C ASP A 120 -18.49 -6.68 -3.12
N HIS A 121 -17.82 -5.98 -2.19
CA HIS A 121 -17.06 -4.77 -2.50
C HIS A 121 -15.89 -5.05 -3.45
N LEU A 122 -15.12 -6.12 -3.21
CA LEU A 122 -14.00 -6.49 -4.09
C LEU A 122 -14.49 -6.87 -5.50
N LYS A 123 -15.61 -7.58 -5.63
CA LYS A 123 -16.25 -7.88 -6.92
C LYS A 123 -16.72 -6.62 -7.63
N TYR A 124 -17.36 -5.71 -6.92
CA TYR A 124 -17.79 -4.42 -7.46
C TYR A 124 -16.59 -3.61 -7.98
N VAL A 125 -15.54 -3.45 -7.17
CA VAL A 125 -14.35 -2.68 -7.56
C VAL A 125 -13.58 -3.37 -8.69
N HIS A 126 -13.54 -4.70 -8.72
CA HIS A 126 -12.99 -5.44 -9.86
C HIS A 126 -13.76 -5.09 -11.14
N ASN A 127 -15.08 -5.17 -11.13
CA ASN A 127 -15.93 -4.79 -12.26
C ASN A 127 -15.75 -3.32 -12.65
N PHE A 128 -15.60 -2.43 -11.66
CA PHE A 128 -15.30 -1.02 -11.88
C PHE A 128 -14.01 -0.85 -12.69
N PHE A 129 -12.90 -1.46 -12.26
CA PHE A 129 -11.62 -1.36 -12.96
C PHE A 129 -11.63 -2.05 -14.33
N THR A 130 -12.37 -3.14 -14.51
CA THR A 130 -12.52 -3.80 -15.82
C THR A 130 -13.19 -2.90 -16.85
N ASN A 131 -14.19 -2.11 -16.44
CA ASN A 131 -14.97 -1.24 -17.32
C ASN A 131 -14.56 0.24 -17.24
N LEU A 132 -13.46 0.55 -16.57
CA LEU A 132 -12.99 1.92 -16.39
C LEU A 132 -12.35 2.44 -17.68
N ILE A 133 -12.86 3.57 -18.17
CA ILE A 133 -12.26 4.29 -19.30
C ILE A 133 -11.55 5.53 -18.76
N ILE A 134 -10.32 5.79 -19.22
CA ILE A 134 -9.51 6.93 -18.80
C ILE A 134 -9.34 7.89 -19.98
N ILE A 135 -9.82 9.12 -19.79
CA ILE A 135 -9.82 10.16 -20.81
C ILE A 135 -8.73 11.19 -20.49
N SER A 136 -7.88 11.46 -21.48
CA SER A 136 -6.86 12.51 -21.41
C SER A 136 -7.49 13.90 -21.36
N LYS A 137 -7.17 14.72 -20.34
CA LYS A 137 -7.67 16.10 -20.28
C LYS A 137 -7.16 16.99 -21.42
N LYS A 138 -5.95 16.70 -21.92
CA LYS A 138 -5.30 17.50 -22.97
C LYS A 138 -5.83 17.15 -24.36
N GLU A 139 -5.91 15.86 -24.65
CA GLU A 139 -6.20 15.35 -25.99
C GLU A 139 -7.65 14.90 -26.15
N GLN A 140 -8.41 14.76 -25.06
CA GLN A 140 -9.77 14.19 -25.02
C GLN A 140 -9.86 12.79 -25.66
N THR A 141 -8.75 12.05 -25.61
CA THR A 141 -8.61 10.69 -26.13
C THR A 141 -8.66 9.65 -25.04
N ASP A 142 -9.13 8.45 -25.39
CA ASP A 142 -9.01 7.28 -24.54
C ASP A 142 -7.55 6.84 -24.43
N VAL A 143 -7.03 6.86 -23.20
CA VAL A 143 -5.67 6.46 -22.85
C VAL A 143 -5.62 5.26 -21.90
N THR A 144 -6.74 4.54 -21.74
CA THR A 144 -6.90 3.41 -20.80
C THR A 144 -5.81 2.37 -20.97
N ASN A 145 -5.47 2.00 -22.20
CA ASN A 145 -4.44 1.00 -22.50
C ASN A 145 -3.02 1.39 -22.01
N ARG A 146 -2.77 2.68 -21.76
CA ARG A 146 -1.49 3.17 -21.22
C ARG A 146 -1.42 3.08 -19.69
N MET A 147 -2.54 2.81 -19.02
CA MET A 147 -2.72 2.95 -17.58
C MET A 147 -2.52 1.62 -16.84
N LYS A 148 -1.26 1.28 -16.59
CA LYS A 148 -0.86 0.01 -15.94
C LYS A 148 -1.47 -0.23 -14.56
N PHE A 149 -1.87 0.82 -13.85
CA PHE A 149 -2.43 0.69 -12.50
C PHE A 149 -3.78 -0.05 -12.48
N ILE A 150 -4.54 -0.02 -13.58
CA ILE A 150 -5.80 -0.79 -13.71
C ILE A 150 -5.49 -2.28 -13.56
N ASN A 151 -4.58 -2.79 -14.38
CA ASN A 151 -4.13 -4.18 -14.29
C ASN A 151 -3.52 -4.49 -12.92
N GLY A 152 -2.77 -3.54 -12.33
CA GLY A 152 -2.23 -3.69 -10.98
C GLY A 152 -3.31 -3.93 -9.93
N TRP A 153 -4.43 -3.21 -9.98
CA TRP A 153 -5.56 -3.43 -9.07
C TRP A 153 -6.29 -4.75 -9.35
N LEU A 154 -6.55 -5.08 -10.62
CA LEU A 154 -7.19 -6.35 -10.99
C LEU A 154 -6.38 -7.56 -10.49
N ILE A 155 -5.06 -7.53 -10.68
CA ILE A 155 -4.15 -8.55 -10.17
C ILE A 155 -4.14 -8.57 -8.64
N SER A 156 -4.07 -7.41 -7.98
CA SER A 156 -4.05 -7.33 -6.51
C SER A 156 -5.32 -7.91 -5.90
N ILE A 157 -6.49 -7.57 -6.45
CA ILE A 157 -7.79 -8.09 -5.99
C ILE A 157 -7.88 -9.60 -6.18
N THR A 158 -7.56 -10.07 -7.38
CA THR A 158 -7.58 -11.51 -7.69
C THR A 158 -6.58 -12.27 -6.82
N GLY A 159 -5.36 -11.75 -6.66
CA GLY A 159 -4.31 -12.32 -5.85
C GLY A 159 -4.69 -12.42 -4.37
N LEU A 160 -5.34 -11.40 -3.80
CA LEU A 160 -5.84 -11.44 -2.43
C LEU A 160 -6.89 -12.55 -2.24
N LEU A 161 -7.83 -12.68 -3.17
CA LEU A 161 -8.88 -13.71 -3.10
C LEU A 161 -8.31 -15.12 -3.22
N LEU A 162 -7.36 -15.34 -4.14
CA LEU A 162 -6.67 -16.61 -4.31
C LEU A 162 -5.81 -16.96 -3.08
N LEU A 163 -5.01 -16.01 -2.62
CA LEU A 163 -4.17 -16.18 -1.43
C LEU A 163 -5.00 -16.56 -0.21
N TRP A 164 -6.14 -15.89 -0.02
CA TRP A 164 -7.05 -16.21 1.07
C TRP A 164 -7.61 -17.63 0.96
N LYS A 165 -8.05 -18.04 -0.24
CA LYS A 165 -8.54 -19.41 -0.50
C LYS A 165 -7.49 -20.45 -0.16
N ASP A 166 -6.24 -20.23 -0.56
CA ASP A 166 -5.13 -21.16 -0.33
C ASP A 166 -4.75 -21.21 1.17
N LEU A 167 -4.61 -20.05 1.82
CA LEU A 167 -4.27 -19.98 3.24
C LEU A 167 -5.37 -20.50 4.16
N LYS A 168 -6.64 -20.41 3.75
CA LYS A 168 -7.76 -20.96 4.49
C LYS A 168 -7.89 -22.48 4.29
N SER A 169 -7.78 -22.96 3.04
CA SER A 169 -7.94 -24.39 2.72
C SER A 169 -6.80 -25.27 3.27
N THR A 170 -5.60 -24.72 3.40
CA THR A 170 -4.44 -25.42 4.00
C THR A 170 -4.52 -25.58 5.51
N ARG A 171 -5.51 -24.96 6.19
CA ARG A 171 -5.67 -25.02 7.64
C ARG A 171 -6.62 -26.14 8.07
N PRO A 172 -6.37 -26.77 9.23
CA PRO A 172 -7.31 -27.69 9.87
C PRO A 172 -8.68 -27.04 10.13
N LEU A 173 -9.77 -27.80 10.01
CA LEU A 173 -11.17 -27.31 10.10
C LEU A 173 -11.43 -26.43 11.34
N ASN A 174 -10.91 -26.83 12.50
CA ASN A 174 -11.06 -26.10 13.77
C ASN A 174 -10.36 -24.73 13.81
N GLN A 175 -9.45 -24.46 12.87
CA GLN A 175 -8.72 -23.18 12.76
C GLN A 175 -9.20 -22.32 11.59
N GLN A 176 -10.06 -22.84 10.71
CA GLN A 176 -10.54 -22.12 9.52
C GLN A 176 -11.50 -20.98 9.87
N GLU A 177 -12.38 -21.17 10.86
CA GLU A 177 -13.41 -20.17 11.21
C GLU A 177 -12.82 -18.93 11.88
N ASN A 178 -11.74 -19.09 12.65
CA ASN A 178 -11.08 -18.01 13.37
C ASN A 178 -9.92 -17.38 12.59
N TYR A 179 -9.65 -17.86 11.38
CA TYR A 179 -8.55 -17.34 10.58
C TYR A 179 -8.83 -15.90 10.12
N VAL A 180 -7.77 -15.08 10.14
CA VAL A 180 -7.77 -13.71 9.64
C VAL A 180 -6.48 -13.44 8.89
N LEU A 181 -6.56 -12.60 7.87
CA LEU A 181 -5.41 -12.15 7.10
C LEU A 181 -5.18 -10.66 7.31
N TYR A 182 -4.00 -10.31 7.79
CA TYR A 182 -3.58 -8.92 7.97
C TYR A 182 -2.95 -8.41 6.67
N THR A 183 -3.76 -7.78 5.82
CA THR A 183 -3.32 -7.34 4.48
C THR A 183 -2.29 -6.21 4.53
N ALA A 184 -2.20 -5.45 5.63
CA ALA A 184 -1.10 -4.51 5.87
C ALA A 184 0.29 -5.19 5.91
N ARG A 185 0.37 -6.51 6.03
CA ARG A 185 1.63 -7.28 5.95
C ARG A 185 1.97 -7.75 4.54
N LEU A 186 1.11 -7.49 3.56
CA LEU A 186 1.30 -7.88 2.16
C LEU A 186 1.85 -6.73 1.30
N ASN A 187 2.08 -5.57 1.90
CA ASN A 187 2.61 -4.39 1.22
C ASN A 187 4.12 -4.22 1.47
N GLN A 188 4.74 -3.28 0.77
CA GLN A 188 6.17 -3.00 0.86
C GLN A 188 6.52 -1.95 1.93
N ASP A 189 5.55 -1.47 2.71
CA ASP A 189 5.76 -0.40 3.70
C ASP A 189 6.83 -0.80 4.72
N THR A 190 6.87 -2.08 5.12
CA THR A 190 7.85 -2.57 6.10
C THR A 190 9.28 -2.44 5.58
N ILE A 191 9.52 -2.77 4.31
CA ILE A 191 10.86 -2.65 3.71
C ILE A 191 11.22 -1.19 3.41
N GLU A 192 10.24 -0.36 3.03
CA GLU A 192 10.44 1.09 2.88
C GLU A 192 10.82 1.76 4.21
N ASN A 193 10.15 1.38 5.31
CA ASN A 193 10.49 1.84 6.65
C ASN A 193 11.92 1.42 7.05
N LEU A 194 12.32 0.19 6.73
CA LEU A 194 13.70 -0.27 6.93
C LEU A 194 14.71 0.62 6.16
N PHE A 195 14.44 0.92 4.89
CA PHE A 195 15.30 1.81 4.11
C PHE A 195 15.37 3.23 4.69
N CYS A 196 14.27 3.73 5.26
CA CYS A 196 14.27 5.00 5.98
C CYS A 196 15.19 4.95 7.21
N THR A 197 15.08 3.89 8.04
CA THR A 197 15.96 3.69 9.21
C THR A 197 17.43 3.61 8.80
N ILE A 198 17.76 2.91 7.71
CA ILE A 198 19.12 2.81 7.18
C ILE A 198 19.63 4.19 6.74
N ARG A 199 18.83 4.98 6.01
CA ARG A 199 19.21 6.34 5.61
C ARG A 199 19.48 7.25 6.81
N GLN A 200 18.73 7.09 7.89
CA GLN A 200 18.93 7.86 9.12
C GLN A 200 20.25 7.54 9.86
N GLN A 201 20.89 6.40 9.60
CA GLN A 201 22.17 6.04 10.25
C GLN A 201 23.34 6.94 9.86
N ASN A 202 23.25 7.65 8.72
CA ASN A 202 24.35 8.47 8.18
C ASN A 202 24.15 9.97 8.45
N GLY A 203 23.34 10.33 9.45
CA GLY A 203 23.07 11.71 9.84
C GLY A 203 22.45 12.52 8.70
N ASN A 204 23.12 13.60 8.28
CA ASN A 204 22.64 14.46 7.20
C ASN A 204 22.78 13.85 5.79
N ASN A 205 23.47 12.71 5.65
CA ASN A 205 23.59 12.04 4.35
C ASN A 205 22.38 11.15 4.06
N THR A 206 21.39 11.72 3.39
CA THR A 206 20.14 11.02 2.99
C THR A 206 20.30 10.08 1.79
N ASN A 207 21.45 10.13 1.09
CA ASN A 207 21.77 9.27 -0.05
C ASN A 207 23.07 8.49 0.20
N PRO A 208 23.04 7.43 1.02
CA PRO A 208 24.25 6.69 1.38
C PRO A 208 24.87 6.01 0.17
N THR A 209 26.21 5.95 0.14
CA THR A 209 26.92 5.09 -0.82
C THR A 209 26.62 3.61 -0.53
N PRO A 210 26.83 2.70 -1.49
CA PRO A 210 26.68 1.26 -1.23
C PRO A 210 27.46 0.76 -0.01
N TYR A 211 28.65 1.33 0.24
CA TYR A 211 29.47 1.00 1.40
C TYR A 211 28.83 1.48 2.72
N GLN A 212 28.33 2.71 2.75
CA GLN A 212 27.61 3.27 3.90
C GLN A 212 26.31 2.51 4.18
N PHE A 213 25.59 2.13 3.13
CA PHE A 213 24.41 1.28 3.24
C PHE A 213 24.75 -0.06 3.89
N LEU A 214 25.81 -0.74 3.41
CA LEU A 214 26.24 -2.03 3.96
C LEU A 214 26.56 -1.94 5.44
N PHE A 215 27.33 -0.93 5.87
CA PHE A 215 27.65 -0.75 7.29
C PHE A 215 26.43 -0.41 8.15
N ALA A 216 25.56 0.48 7.67
CA ALA A 216 24.32 0.83 8.36
C ALA A 216 23.40 -0.39 8.49
N PHE A 217 23.27 -1.19 7.44
CA PHE A 217 22.50 -2.44 7.46
C PHE A 217 23.10 -3.44 8.45
N LYS A 218 24.42 -3.70 8.39
CA LYS A 218 25.11 -4.59 9.35
C LYS A 218 24.87 -4.13 10.79
N LYS A 219 25.02 -2.83 11.06
CA LYS A 219 24.78 -2.25 12.39
C LYS A 219 23.36 -2.48 12.86
N ILE A 220 22.35 -2.14 12.05
CA ILE A 220 20.93 -2.33 12.38
C ILE A 220 20.63 -3.80 12.62
N PHE A 221 21.12 -4.69 11.74
CA PHE A 221 20.95 -6.12 11.88
C PHE A 221 21.52 -6.63 13.21
N LEU A 222 22.74 -6.23 13.59
CA LEU A 222 23.33 -6.62 14.87
C LEU A 222 22.52 -6.08 16.06
N LEU A 223 22.12 -4.81 16.01
CA LEU A 223 21.36 -4.18 17.09
C LEU A 223 19.96 -4.79 17.28
N ASP A 224 19.30 -5.18 16.20
CA ASP A 224 17.95 -5.76 16.27
C ASP A 224 17.99 -7.27 16.59
N TYR A 225 19.01 -7.98 16.12
CA TYR A 225 19.11 -9.43 16.28
C TYR A 225 19.73 -9.84 17.63
N PHE A 226 20.69 -9.06 18.15
CA PHE A 226 21.38 -9.36 19.42
C PHE A 226 20.83 -8.57 20.61
N GLN A 227 19.54 -8.17 20.59
CA GLN A 227 18.92 -7.52 21.74
C GLN A 227 18.91 -8.46 22.96
N HIS A 228 19.54 -8.03 24.05
CA HIS A 228 19.49 -8.73 25.33
C HIS A 228 18.08 -8.72 25.91
N SER A 229 17.62 -9.85 26.46
CA SER A 229 16.44 -9.89 27.33
C SER A 229 16.78 -9.22 28.66
N GLU A 230 15.99 -8.21 29.08
CA GLU A 230 16.15 -7.48 30.36
C GLU A 230 16.17 -8.37 31.62
N LYS A 231 15.81 -9.66 31.52
CA LYS A 231 15.71 -10.61 32.65
C LYS A 231 16.66 -11.80 32.58
N ALA A 232 17.56 -11.88 31.59
CA ALA A 232 18.43 -13.03 31.42
C ALA A 232 19.90 -12.60 31.55
N ASN A 233 20.60 -13.05 32.59
CA ASN A 233 22.04 -12.84 32.74
C ASN A 233 22.89 -13.62 31.71
N CYS A 234 22.28 -14.57 30.99
CA CYS A 234 22.83 -15.21 29.79
C CYS A 234 21.66 -15.64 28.90
N ILE A 235 21.62 -15.18 27.65
CA ILE A 235 21.00 -15.95 26.56
C ILE A 235 22.12 -16.81 25.98
N ASN A 236 21.83 -18.02 25.48
CA ASN A 236 22.82 -18.76 24.69
C ASN A 236 23.22 -17.90 23.50
N ASP A 237 24.45 -17.39 23.54
CA ASP A 237 25.03 -16.56 22.51
C ASP A 237 25.01 -17.29 21.17
N LEU A 238 24.40 -16.64 20.17
CA LEU A 238 24.43 -17.07 18.76
C LEU A 238 25.72 -16.59 18.07
N ASP A 239 26.78 -16.37 18.83
CA ASP A 239 28.13 -16.00 18.35
C ASP A 239 28.69 -17.04 17.37
N ALA A 240 28.16 -18.27 17.41
CA ALA A 240 28.38 -19.29 16.40
C ALA A 240 28.06 -18.80 14.97
N ILE A 241 27.08 -17.91 14.79
CA ILE A 241 26.76 -17.31 13.48
C ILE A 241 27.88 -16.36 13.03
N LEU A 242 28.48 -15.61 13.95
CA LEU A 242 29.59 -14.69 13.65
C LEU A 242 30.88 -15.44 13.33
N THR A 243 31.07 -16.64 13.89
CA THR A 243 32.18 -17.55 13.52
C THR A 243 31.94 -18.33 12.23
N GLN A 244 30.70 -18.33 11.72
CA GLN A 244 30.32 -18.98 10.46
C GLN A 244 30.26 -18.02 9.26
N ILE A 245 30.52 -16.72 9.42
CA ILE A 245 30.71 -15.83 8.28
C ILE A 245 32.06 -16.17 7.67
N PRO A 246 32.14 -16.83 6.49
CA PRO A 246 33.41 -17.26 5.93
C PRO A 246 34.22 -16.01 5.57
N THR A 247 35.40 -15.85 6.16
CA THR A 247 36.33 -14.75 5.83
C THR A 247 37.05 -14.95 4.50
N ASP A 248 36.91 -16.12 3.86
CA ASP A 248 37.46 -16.35 2.54
C ASP A 248 36.43 -17.02 1.62
N SER A 249 36.51 -16.56 0.38
CA SER A 249 35.78 -16.98 -0.82
C SER A 249 35.66 -18.50 -1.00
N ASP A 250 34.52 -18.91 -1.58
CA ASP A 250 34.21 -20.21 -2.22
C ASP A 250 33.38 -21.25 -1.45
N LEU A 251 32.71 -20.89 -0.35
CA LEU A 251 31.61 -21.71 0.19
C LEU A 251 30.25 -21.23 -0.31
N ASP A 252 29.60 -22.07 -1.11
CA ASP A 252 28.22 -21.93 -1.60
C ASP A 252 27.28 -21.64 -0.42
N ILE A 253 26.62 -20.48 -0.44
CA ILE A 253 25.67 -19.99 0.58
C ILE A 253 24.36 -20.83 0.61
N SER A 254 24.32 -21.98 -0.05
CA SER A 254 23.15 -22.86 -0.13
C SER A 254 22.80 -23.54 1.20
N THR A 255 23.70 -23.58 2.19
CA THR A 255 23.47 -24.28 3.45
C THR A 255 22.80 -23.44 4.55
N LEU A 256 22.67 -22.11 4.39
CA LEU A 256 22.02 -21.24 5.37
C LEU A 256 20.52 -21.00 5.12
N TYR A 257 20.03 -21.33 3.93
CA TYR A 257 18.62 -21.29 3.60
C TYR A 257 18.20 -22.68 3.13
N ALA A 258 17.37 -23.38 3.92
CA ALA A 258 16.81 -24.66 3.50
C ALA A 258 16.18 -24.52 2.09
N ASP A 259 16.66 -25.34 1.16
CA ASP A 259 16.33 -25.39 -0.27
C ASP A 259 14.83 -25.35 -0.57
N LYS A 260 14.25 -24.15 -0.59
CA LYS A 260 12.96 -23.86 -1.22
C LYS A 260 12.98 -22.54 -1.98
N THR A 261 14.07 -22.24 -2.68
CA THR A 261 14.07 -21.22 -3.73
C THR A 261 13.73 -21.92 -5.07
N PRO A 262 12.60 -21.59 -5.72
CA PRO A 262 12.15 -22.27 -6.95
C PRO A 262 12.94 -21.85 -8.20
N PHE A 263 14.06 -21.16 -8.05
CA PHE A 263 14.83 -20.59 -9.15
C PHE A 263 16.24 -21.15 -9.17
N GLN A 264 16.47 -22.14 -10.05
CA GLN A 264 17.82 -22.62 -10.36
C GLN A 264 18.44 -21.71 -11.41
N PHE A 265 19.43 -20.92 -11.03
CA PHE A 265 20.27 -20.19 -11.98
C PHE A 265 21.45 -21.06 -12.41
N LYS A 266 21.64 -21.22 -13.73
CA LYS A 266 22.77 -21.99 -14.29
C LYS A 266 24.11 -21.36 -13.92
N LYS A 267 24.97 -22.13 -13.23
CA LYS A 267 26.38 -21.77 -13.01
C LYS A 267 27.15 -21.85 -14.33
N LYS A 268 27.83 -20.76 -14.72
CA LYS A 268 28.84 -20.78 -15.78
C LYS A 268 30.15 -21.33 -15.20
N LEU A 269 30.68 -22.39 -15.80
CA LEU A 269 32.05 -22.85 -15.58
C LEU A 269 33.01 -21.80 -16.17
N VAL A 270 33.81 -21.19 -15.30
CA VAL A 270 34.99 -20.42 -15.70
C VAL A 270 36.20 -21.33 -15.47
N HIS A 271 36.78 -21.85 -16.54
CA HIS A 271 38.13 -22.42 -16.48
C HIS A 271 39.12 -21.26 -16.48
N PHE A 272 39.90 -21.15 -15.41
CA PHE A 272 41.10 -20.31 -15.39
C PHE A 272 42.23 -21.01 -16.16
N LEU A 273 42.84 -20.27 -17.09
CA LEU A 273 44.26 -20.33 -17.40
C LEU A 273 44.83 -18.94 -17.12
#